data_AF-A0AAV2HPU8-F1
#
_entry.id   AF-A0AAV2HPU8-F1
#
_cell.length_a   1.000
_cell.length_b   1.000
_cell.length_c   1.000
_cell.angle_alpha   90.00
_cell.angle_beta   90.00
_cell.angle_gamma   90.00
#
_symmetry.space_group_name_H-M   'P 1'
#
loop_
_entity.id
_entity.type
_entity.pdbx_description
1 polymer ?
#
loop_
_entity_poly.entity_id
_entity_poly.type
_entity_poly.pdbx_seq_one_letter_code
_entity_poly.pdbx_strand_id
1 'polypeptide(L)'
;QGYATYGVGKWHLGFCKWECTPLYRGFDAFVGYFSSGEDYYSKLQDTGYDFRINQDTYWEANGTYSSFLYQSALKTIINNHDPKVPMFLYIPAQSVHEPLEVPDYYYNLYPNIKTKGRRTFSGMVTALDDTVGLVVDLLKKRNLYNDTIIFFTADNGGAVPFHGNNYPLRGAKSTIWEGGTRVPAFVHGKFLETTGVRYDGLIHAVDWSPTIAEAAKIPYIDPDSDGVSQWQSIISLSSSKRSEIVYNLDNETTGLSGHAAIRVGDYKLVLGVPGALNGWYKPDEDYTEADDDYVGNW
;
A
#
# COMPACT_ATOMS: atom_id res chain seq x y z
N GLN A 1 12.23 -19.68 7.55
CA GLN A 1 11.74 -20.91 6.87
C GLN A 1 12.29 -21.00 5.44
N GLY A 2 13.58 -20.71 5.22
CA GLY A 2 14.22 -20.85 3.91
C GLY A 2 13.91 -19.80 2.84
N TYR A 3 13.08 -18.78 3.13
CA TYR A 3 12.80 -17.69 2.21
C TYR A 3 13.92 -16.66 2.19
N ALA A 4 14.29 -16.21 1.00
CA ALA A 4 15.02 -14.95 0.81
C ALA A 4 14.02 -13.78 0.85
N THR A 5 14.28 -12.80 1.71
CA THR A 5 13.33 -11.77 2.10
C THR A 5 13.84 -10.38 1.72
N TYR A 6 13.05 -9.65 0.94
CA TYR A 6 13.44 -8.35 0.39
C TYR A 6 12.35 -7.32 0.61
N GLY A 7 12.72 -6.12 1.07
CA GLY A 7 11.82 -4.97 1.17
C GLY A 7 12.25 -3.84 0.23
N VAL A 8 11.32 -3.23 -0.50
CA VAL A 8 11.59 -2.10 -1.40
C VAL A 8 10.52 -1.01 -1.24
N GLY A 9 10.86 0.10 -0.57
CA GLY A 9 9.97 1.25 -0.41
C GLY A 9 9.94 1.84 0.99
N LYS A 10 8.75 2.24 1.44
CA LYS A 10 8.46 2.84 2.74
C LYS A 10 8.54 1.84 3.88
N TRP A 11 9.14 2.21 5.01
CA TRP A 11 9.06 1.42 6.24
C TRP A 11 7.96 1.90 7.18
N HIS A 12 8.12 3.09 7.78
CA HIS A 12 7.15 3.72 8.68
C HIS A 12 6.70 2.87 9.90
N LEU A 13 7.52 1.90 10.33
CA LEU A 13 7.26 1.05 11.51
C LEU A 13 8.30 1.27 12.64
N GLY A 14 8.94 2.44 12.61
CA GLY A 14 9.91 2.88 13.61
C GLY A 14 11.37 2.67 13.17
N PHE A 15 12.20 3.62 13.58
CA PHE A 15 13.63 3.66 13.23
C PHE A 15 14.47 4.37 14.30
N CYS A 16 13.95 4.49 15.53
CA CYS A 16 14.66 5.10 16.65
C CYS A 16 15.85 4.24 17.15
N LYS A 17 15.86 2.95 16.78
CA LYS A 17 16.95 2.00 16.99
C LYS A 17 17.06 1.08 15.78
N TRP A 18 18.22 0.46 15.58
CA TRP A 18 18.43 -0.50 14.50
C TRP A 18 17.48 -1.69 14.58
N GLU A 19 17.14 -2.14 15.78
CA GLU A 19 16.18 -3.22 15.99
C GLU A 19 14.76 -2.88 15.52
N CYS A 20 14.47 -1.62 15.23
CA CYS A 20 13.20 -1.20 14.64
C CYS A 20 13.22 -1.23 13.10
N THR A 21 14.40 -1.31 12.46
CA THR A 21 14.53 -1.20 11.00
C THR A 21 14.35 -2.55 10.29
N PRO A 22 14.09 -2.57 8.97
CA PRO A 22 13.72 -3.77 8.21
C PRO A 22 14.68 -4.96 8.39
N LEU A 23 16.00 -4.72 8.41
CA LEU A 23 17.00 -5.80 8.50
C LEU A 23 16.94 -6.57 9.82
N TYR A 24 16.46 -5.91 10.88
CA TYR A 24 16.26 -6.54 12.20
C TYR A 24 14.82 -7.01 12.40
N ARG A 25 13.99 -6.88 11.37
CA ARG A 25 12.58 -7.31 11.34
C ARG A 25 12.32 -8.39 10.28
N GLY A 26 13.39 -9.11 9.90
CA GLY A 26 13.30 -10.32 9.10
C GLY A 26 13.46 -10.12 7.59
N PHE A 27 14.00 -8.97 7.15
CA PHE A 27 14.42 -8.75 5.75
C PHE A 27 15.93 -8.97 5.58
N ASP A 28 16.34 -9.77 4.60
CA ASP A 28 17.74 -9.99 4.26
C ASP A 28 18.36 -8.75 3.59
N ALA A 29 17.56 -8.01 2.81
CA ALA A 29 17.96 -6.72 2.27
C ALA A 29 16.77 -5.76 2.13
N PHE A 30 17.08 -4.46 2.16
CA PHE A 30 16.10 -3.39 2.06
C PHE A 30 16.60 -2.24 1.19
N VAL A 31 15.73 -1.65 0.36
CA VAL A 31 16.01 -0.41 -0.37
C VAL A 31 14.84 0.55 -0.23
N GLY A 32 15.06 1.74 0.29
CA GLY A 32 13.99 2.73 0.47
C GLY A 32 14.23 3.63 1.67
N TYR A 33 13.16 4.04 2.34
CA TYR A 33 13.21 5.05 3.40
C TYR A 33 12.47 4.60 4.67
N PHE A 34 12.82 5.20 5.81
CA PHE A 34 12.34 4.75 7.11
C PHE A 34 11.13 5.52 7.65
N SER A 35 11.00 6.79 7.29
CA SER A 35 9.95 7.71 7.70
C SER A 35 8.60 7.45 7.02
N SER A 36 7.63 8.34 7.27
CA SER A 36 6.25 8.24 6.79
C SER A 36 6.06 8.63 5.32
N GLY A 37 7.03 9.38 4.77
CA GLY A 37 7.04 9.93 3.42
C GLY A 37 8.37 10.64 3.21
N GLU A 38 8.61 11.10 1.99
CA GLU A 38 9.74 11.93 1.60
C GLU A 38 9.39 12.62 0.27
N ASP A 39 10.23 13.53 -0.21
CA ASP A 39 10.19 14.05 -1.57
C ASP A 39 10.60 12.97 -2.60
N TYR A 40 9.88 12.86 -3.71
CA TYR A 40 10.10 11.79 -4.70
C TYR A 40 11.44 11.90 -5.44
N TYR A 41 12.11 13.05 -5.41
CA TYR A 41 13.37 13.29 -6.11
C TYR A 41 14.52 13.50 -5.12
N SER A 42 14.40 14.47 -4.22
CA SER A 42 15.45 14.86 -3.28
C SER A 42 15.62 13.89 -2.10
N LYS A 43 14.60 13.06 -1.81
CA LYS A 43 14.58 12.12 -0.67
C LYS A 43 14.70 12.78 0.70
N LEU A 44 14.28 14.04 0.75
CA LEU A 44 14.20 14.80 1.98
C LEU A 44 12.84 14.54 2.63
N GLN A 45 12.87 14.29 3.93
CA GLN A 45 11.73 14.37 4.83
C GLN A 45 12.04 15.47 5.85
N ASP A 46 11.24 16.53 5.85
CA ASP A 46 11.51 17.79 6.55
C ASP A 46 12.91 18.34 6.22
N THR A 47 13.86 18.27 7.15
CA THR A 47 15.25 18.73 6.94
C THR A 47 16.26 17.59 6.81
N GLY A 48 15.82 16.33 6.80
CA GLY A 48 16.69 15.15 6.81
C GLY A 48 16.58 14.32 5.54
N TYR A 49 17.71 13.79 5.05
CA TYR A 49 17.73 12.82 3.96
C TYR A 49 17.45 11.41 4.49
N ASP A 50 16.54 10.67 3.86
CA ASP A 50 16.08 9.38 4.39
C ASP A 50 16.11 8.20 3.40
N PHE A 51 16.87 8.27 2.31
CA PHE A 51 17.00 7.12 1.40
C PHE A 51 18.19 6.22 1.70
N ARG A 52 17.98 4.90 1.67
CA ARG A 52 18.94 3.90 2.12
C ARG A 52 18.98 2.66 1.23
N ILE A 53 20.16 2.06 1.20
CA ILE A 53 20.35 0.65 0.84
C ILE A 53 20.83 -0.05 2.12
N ASN A 54 20.03 -0.97 2.62
CA ASN A 54 20.26 -1.61 3.92
C ASN A 54 20.36 -0.56 5.03
N GLN A 55 21.51 -0.47 5.71
CA GLN A 55 21.74 0.51 6.77
C GLN A 55 22.32 1.82 6.24
N ASP A 56 22.96 1.77 5.06
CA ASP A 56 23.75 2.85 4.52
C ASP A 56 22.87 3.86 3.79
N THR A 57 23.14 5.15 4.04
CA THR A 57 22.52 6.23 3.28
C THR A 57 22.99 6.17 1.83
N TYR A 58 22.06 6.22 0.88
CA TYR A 58 22.35 6.12 -0.55
C TYR A 58 22.15 7.47 -1.24
N TRP A 59 23.18 8.31 -1.24
CA TRP A 59 23.10 9.70 -1.68
C TRP A 59 22.83 9.88 -3.18
N GLU A 60 23.23 8.91 -4.01
CA GLU A 60 23.03 8.92 -5.46
C GLU A 60 21.56 8.79 -5.87
N ALA A 61 20.66 8.47 -4.94
CA ALA A 61 19.22 8.53 -5.18
C ALA A 61 18.69 9.96 -5.37
N ASN A 62 19.42 10.99 -4.91
CA ASN A 62 19.01 12.38 -5.05
C ASN A 62 18.86 12.77 -6.54
N GLY A 63 17.70 13.35 -6.88
CA GLY A 63 17.35 13.79 -8.23
C GLY A 63 16.74 12.69 -9.11
N THR A 64 16.64 11.45 -8.61
CA THR A 64 15.99 10.34 -9.33
C THR A 64 14.61 10.08 -8.75
N TYR A 65 13.57 10.03 -9.58
CA TYR A 65 12.21 9.71 -9.13
C TYR A 65 12.15 8.35 -8.42
N SER A 66 11.53 8.27 -7.23
CA SER A 66 11.56 7.09 -6.36
C SER A 66 11.11 5.80 -7.04
N SER A 67 10.06 5.83 -7.88
CA SER A 67 9.61 4.63 -8.60
C SER A 67 10.70 4.05 -9.50
N PHE A 68 11.57 4.88 -10.10
CA PHE A 68 12.67 4.40 -10.93
C PHE A 68 13.78 3.75 -10.09
N LEU A 69 14.04 4.24 -8.89
CA LEU A 69 14.96 3.60 -7.94
C LEU A 69 14.41 2.23 -7.50
N TYR A 70 13.12 2.15 -7.17
CA TYR A 70 12.48 0.88 -6.82
C TYR A 70 12.51 -0.10 -7.98
N GLN A 71 12.18 0.34 -9.19
CA GLN A 71 12.29 -0.49 -10.39
C GLN A 71 13.70 -1.04 -10.59
N SER A 72 14.73 -0.22 -10.39
CA SER A 72 16.14 -0.66 -10.47
C SER A 72 16.49 -1.70 -9.41
N ALA A 73 16.07 -1.49 -8.16
CA ALA A 73 16.27 -2.43 -7.06
C ALA A 73 15.54 -3.75 -7.31
N LEU A 74 14.26 -3.70 -7.70
CA LEU A 74 13.44 -4.86 -8.03
C LEU A 74 14.03 -5.65 -9.20
N LYS A 75 14.50 -4.96 -10.25
CA LYS A 75 15.21 -5.57 -11.36
C LYS A 75 16.46 -6.30 -10.91
N THR A 76 17.23 -5.71 -10.00
CA THR A 76 18.45 -6.34 -9.45
C THR A 76 18.12 -7.57 -8.62
N ILE A 77 17.17 -7.45 -7.68
CA ILE A 77 16.72 -8.55 -6.82
C ILE A 77 16.22 -9.72 -7.67
N ILE A 78 15.24 -9.47 -8.55
CA ILE A 78 14.58 -10.53 -9.31
C ILE A 78 15.54 -11.16 -10.35
N ASN A 79 16.47 -10.41 -10.94
CA ASN A 79 17.46 -10.98 -11.88
C ASN A 79 18.61 -11.73 -11.22
N ASN A 80 18.90 -11.48 -9.95
CA ASN A 80 19.96 -12.18 -9.22
C ASN A 80 19.44 -13.29 -8.30
N HIS A 81 18.13 -13.39 -8.12
CA HIS A 81 17.52 -14.41 -7.28
C HIS A 81 17.81 -15.84 -7.77
N ASP A 82 18.19 -16.73 -6.85
CA ASP A 82 18.34 -18.17 -7.09
C ASP A 82 16.96 -18.83 -7.12
N PRO A 83 16.49 -19.36 -8.28
CA PRO A 83 15.16 -19.95 -8.40
C PRO A 83 14.94 -21.21 -7.54
N LYS A 84 15.97 -21.73 -6.87
CA LYS A 84 15.84 -22.86 -5.92
C LYS A 84 15.44 -22.43 -4.51
N VAL A 85 15.55 -21.13 -4.19
CA VAL A 85 15.24 -20.57 -2.88
C VAL A 85 13.90 -19.84 -3.02
N PRO A 86 12.90 -20.05 -2.16
CA PRO A 86 11.67 -19.27 -2.24
C PRO A 86 11.92 -17.80 -1.91
N MET A 87 11.18 -16.89 -2.54
CA MET A 87 11.33 -15.44 -2.36
C MET A 87 10.10 -14.83 -1.68
N PHE A 88 10.33 -13.93 -0.73
CA PHE A 88 9.33 -13.00 -0.22
C PHE A 88 9.76 -11.57 -0.56
N LEU A 89 8.90 -10.85 -1.27
CA LEU A 89 9.16 -9.50 -1.74
C LEU A 89 8.05 -8.57 -1.25
N TYR A 90 8.40 -7.63 -0.39
CA TYR A 90 7.51 -6.62 0.16
C TYR A 90 7.78 -5.27 -0.52
N ILE A 91 6.77 -4.72 -1.22
CA ILE A 91 6.92 -3.49 -2.03
C ILE A 91 5.95 -2.41 -1.55
N PRO A 92 6.20 -1.79 -0.38
CA PRO A 92 5.44 -0.64 0.10
C PRO A 92 5.84 0.63 -0.67
N ALA A 93 5.36 0.76 -1.90
CA ALA A 93 5.71 1.90 -2.75
C ALA A 93 5.35 3.25 -2.09
N GLN A 94 6.18 4.28 -2.33
CA GLN A 94 5.85 5.67 -1.96
C GLN A 94 4.60 6.16 -2.69
N SER A 95 4.47 5.77 -3.96
CA SER A 95 3.32 6.07 -4.80
C SER A 95 2.03 5.52 -4.18
N VAL A 96 0.97 6.30 -4.04
CA VAL A 96 0.72 7.65 -4.59
C VAL A 96 0.50 8.70 -3.49
N HIS A 97 1.30 8.61 -2.43
CA HIS A 97 1.29 9.55 -1.32
C HIS A 97 1.82 10.93 -1.74
N GLU A 98 1.41 11.98 -1.04
CA GLU A 98 1.99 13.31 -1.14
C GLU A 98 3.51 13.32 -0.85
N PRO A 99 4.29 14.27 -1.40
CA PRO A 99 3.91 15.36 -2.31
C PRO A 99 3.48 14.88 -3.71
N LEU A 100 2.69 15.68 -4.42
CA LEU A 100 2.22 15.33 -5.76
C LEU A 100 3.29 15.66 -6.80
N GLU A 101 4.10 14.66 -7.11
CA GLU A 101 5.26 14.77 -7.99
C GLU A 101 5.30 13.60 -8.96
N VAL A 102 5.48 13.89 -10.25
CA VAL A 102 5.57 12.84 -11.27
C VAL A 102 6.40 13.34 -12.46
N PRO A 103 7.14 12.45 -13.16
CA PRO A 103 7.76 12.83 -14.43
C PRO A 103 6.73 13.30 -15.48
N ASP A 104 7.10 14.30 -16.27
CA ASP A 104 6.25 14.91 -17.31
C ASP A 104 5.63 13.87 -18.25
N TYR A 105 6.38 12.80 -18.57
CA TYR A 105 5.88 11.70 -19.40
C TYR A 105 4.53 11.18 -18.90
N TYR A 106 4.43 10.86 -17.61
CA TYR A 106 3.20 10.31 -17.01
C TYR A 106 2.11 11.36 -16.88
N TYR A 107 2.45 12.59 -16.51
CA TYR A 107 1.51 13.71 -16.44
C TYR A 107 0.82 13.93 -17.80
N ASN A 108 1.59 13.87 -18.88
CA ASN A 108 1.12 14.11 -20.24
C ASN A 108 0.25 12.97 -20.83
N LEU A 109 0.14 11.83 -20.16
CA LEU A 109 -0.79 10.75 -20.57
C LEU A 109 -2.26 11.11 -20.33
N TYR A 110 -2.53 12.13 -19.51
CA TYR A 110 -3.87 12.49 -19.06
C TYR A 110 -4.30 13.91 -19.48
N PRO A 111 -4.20 14.29 -20.77
CA PRO A 111 -4.47 15.66 -21.21
C PRO A 111 -5.92 16.11 -20.98
N ASN A 112 -6.85 15.17 -20.81
CA ASN A 112 -8.27 15.44 -20.61
C ASN A 112 -8.65 15.68 -19.13
N ILE A 113 -7.75 15.41 -18.18
CA ILE A 113 -7.98 15.71 -16.75
C ILE A 113 -7.68 17.19 -16.53
N LYS A 114 -8.68 17.96 -16.10
CA LYS A 114 -8.61 19.43 -16.05
C LYS A 114 -7.78 19.95 -14.88
N THR A 115 -7.93 19.37 -13.70
CA THR A 115 -7.20 19.76 -12.49
C THR A 115 -5.77 19.26 -12.54
N LYS A 116 -4.80 20.13 -12.19
CA LYS A 116 -3.38 19.79 -12.25
C LYS A 116 -3.06 18.70 -11.24
N GLY A 117 -3.58 18.82 -10.01
CA GLY A 117 -3.28 17.86 -8.95
C GLY A 117 -3.79 16.45 -9.24
N ARG A 118 -5.00 16.31 -9.81
CA ARG A 118 -5.51 15.00 -10.23
C ARG A 118 -4.76 14.45 -11.42
N ARG A 119 -4.36 15.31 -12.37
CA ARG A 119 -3.55 14.86 -13.51
C ARG A 119 -2.21 14.30 -13.03
N THR A 120 -1.55 14.99 -12.09
CA THR A 120 -0.34 14.51 -11.42
C THR A 120 -0.59 13.19 -10.69
N PHE A 121 -1.62 13.12 -9.84
CA PHE A 121 -1.99 11.90 -9.11
C PHE A 121 -2.23 10.72 -10.06
N SER A 122 -2.96 10.92 -11.16
CA SER A 122 -3.18 9.90 -12.19
C SER A 122 -1.88 9.42 -12.81
N GLY A 123 -0.95 10.33 -13.13
CA GLY A 123 0.39 9.96 -13.59
C GLY A 123 1.18 9.15 -12.56
N MET A 124 1.08 9.50 -11.27
CA MET A 124 1.75 8.74 -10.19
C MET A 124 1.19 7.33 -10.07
N VAL A 125 -0.13 7.15 -10.25
CA VAL A 125 -0.78 5.83 -10.30
C VAL A 125 -0.24 5.02 -11.48
N THR A 126 -0.07 5.63 -12.66
CA THR A 126 0.54 4.95 -13.81
C THR A 126 1.98 4.53 -13.55
N ALA A 127 2.78 5.37 -12.89
CA ALA A 127 4.15 5.01 -12.55
C ALA A 127 4.22 3.81 -11.57
N LEU A 128 3.25 3.71 -10.65
CA LEU A 128 3.06 2.52 -9.82
C LEU A 128 2.66 1.29 -10.66
N ASP A 129 1.70 1.45 -11.57
CA ASP A 129 1.26 0.38 -12.48
C ASP A 129 2.42 -0.15 -13.35
N ASP A 130 3.24 0.73 -13.92
CA ASP A 130 4.46 0.36 -14.65
C ASP A 130 5.45 -0.43 -13.77
N THR A 131 5.55 -0.07 -12.49
CA THR A 131 6.41 -0.79 -11.54
C THR A 131 5.88 -2.20 -11.27
N VAL A 132 4.56 -2.36 -11.13
CA VAL A 132 3.91 -3.68 -11.03
C VAL A 132 4.10 -4.49 -12.31
N GLY A 133 3.91 -3.87 -13.48
CA GLY A 133 4.15 -4.47 -14.79
C GLY A 133 5.57 -4.97 -14.95
N LEU A 134 6.57 -4.17 -14.56
CA LEU A 134 7.98 -4.57 -14.55
C LEU A 134 8.22 -5.82 -13.69
N VAL A 135 7.67 -5.88 -12.48
CA VAL A 135 7.80 -7.06 -11.60
C VAL A 135 7.22 -8.30 -12.28
N VAL A 136 6.00 -8.19 -12.83
CA VAL A 136 5.34 -9.29 -13.55
C VAL A 136 6.19 -9.76 -14.74
N ASP A 137 6.72 -8.84 -15.53
CA ASP A 137 7.54 -9.17 -16.70
C ASP A 137 8.86 -9.84 -16.32
N LEU A 138 9.51 -9.36 -15.26
CA LEU A 138 10.72 -9.98 -14.72
C LEU A 138 10.44 -11.40 -14.18
N LEU A 139 9.35 -11.59 -13.44
CA LEU A 139 8.94 -12.91 -12.96
C LEU A 139 8.66 -13.87 -14.11
N LYS A 140 8.00 -13.41 -15.19
CA LYS A 140 7.76 -14.22 -16.40
C LYS A 140 9.06 -14.58 -17.08
N LYS A 141 9.94 -13.60 -17.30
CA LYS A 141 11.26 -13.80 -17.94
C LYS A 141 12.14 -14.77 -17.16
N ARG A 142 12.03 -14.78 -15.83
CA ARG A 142 12.77 -15.68 -14.93
C ARG A 142 12.07 -17.03 -14.71
N ASN A 143 10.92 -17.28 -15.33
CA ASN A 143 10.07 -18.46 -15.11
C ASN A 143 9.61 -18.65 -13.66
N LEU A 144 9.50 -17.56 -12.89
CA LEU A 144 9.04 -17.55 -11.49
C LEU A 144 7.53 -17.27 -11.39
N TYR A 145 6.95 -16.62 -12.40
CA TYR A 145 5.58 -16.11 -12.34
C TYR A 145 4.51 -17.16 -12.03
N ASN A 146 4.62 -18.36 -12.61
CA ASN A 146 3.64 -19.43 -12.40
C ASN A 146 3.71 -20.06 -11.01
N ASP A 147 4.77 -19.80 -10.26
CA ASP A 147 5.01 -20.26 -8.89
C ASP A 147 4.98 -19.09 -7.89
N THR A 148 4.38 -17.96 -8.29
CA THR A 148 4.25 -16.76 -7.46
C THR A 148 2.78 -16.50 -7.13
N ILE A 149 2.52 -16.07 -5.88
CA ILE A 149 1.25 -15.45 -5.48
C ILE A 149 1.54 -13.97 -5.23
N ILE A 150 0.78 -13.11 -5.89
CA ILE A 150 0.84 -11.65 -5.74
C ILE A 150 -0.36 -11.22 -4.89
N PHE A 151 -0.07 -10.55 -3.79
CA PHE A 151 -1.05 -9.84 -2.97
C PHE A 151 -0.86 -8.35 -3.22
N PHE A 152 -1.93 -7.66 -3.63
CA PHE A 152 -1.92 -6.22 -3.82
C PHE A 152 -2.97 -5.60 -2.90
N THR A 153 -2.62 -4.52 -2.23
CA THR A 153 -3.54 -3.74 -1.39
C THR A 153 -2.99 -2.32 -1.20
N ALA A 154 -3.85 -1.36 -0.85
CA ALA A 154 -3.42 -0.07 -0.34
C ALA A 154 -3.35 -0.07 1.20
N ASP A 155 -2.57 0.82 1.79
CA ASP A 155 -2.43 0.97 3.24
C ASP A 155 -3.64 1.65 3.89
N ASN A 156 -4.26 2.60 3.19
CA ASN A 156 -5.48 3.30 3.60
C ASN A 156 -6.26 3.83 2.39
N GLY A 157 -7.45 4.38 2.65
CA GLY A 157 -8.22 5.11 1.65
C GLY A 157 -7.50 6.35 1.13
N GLY A 158 -7.87 6.82 -0.06
CA GLY A 158 -7.22 7.96 -0.72
C GLY A 158 -7.41 9.27 0.07
N ALA A 159 -6.38 10.11 0.06
CA ALA A 159 -6.44 11.46 0.62
C ALA A 159 -7.08 12.41 -0.38
N VAL A 160 -8.32 12.83 -0.12
CA VAL A 160 -9.05 13.79 -0.98
C VAL A 160 -8.30 15.13 -1.14
N PRO A 161 -7.69 15.71 -0.08
CA PRO A 161 -6.83 16.90 -0.21
C PRO A 161 -5.61 16.71 -1.12
N PHE A 162 -5.25 15.47 -1.48
CA PHE A 162 -4.16 15.16 -2.40
C PHE A 162 -4.67 14.40 -3.62
N HIS A 163 -5.91 14.71 -4.04
CA HIS A 163 -6.57 14.20 -5.25
C HIS A 163 -6.76 12.67 -5.30
N GLY A 164 -6.61 11.98 -4.17
CA GLY A 164 -7.13 10.62 -4.00
C GLY A 164 -8.65 10.63 -4.05
N ASN A 165 -9.26 9.60 -4.61
CA ASN A 165 -10.72 9.54 -4.74
C ASN A 165 -11.27 8.19 -4.28
N ASN A 166 -12.25 8.23 -3.38
CA ASN A 166 -12.84 7.05 -2.77
C ASN A 166 -14.30 6.82 -3.20
N TYR A 167 -14.82 7.60 -4.15
CA TYR A 167 -16.22 7.48 -4.57
C TYR A 167 -16.53 6.05 -5.04
N PRO A 168 -17.70 5.47 -4.68
CA PRO A 168 -18.84 6.06 -3.96
C PRO A 168 -18.77 5.93 -2.43
N LEU A 169 -17.60 5.63 -1.86
CA LEU A 169 -17.44 5.50 -0.42
C LEU A 169 -17.37 6.87 0.27
N ARG A 170 -17.93 6.93 1.48
CA ARG A 170 -17.90 8.13 2.34
C ARG A 170 -16.53 8.29 2.97
N GLY A 171 -16.01 9.50 3.04
CA GLY A 171 -14.77 9.84 3.74
C GLY A 171 -13.48 9.59 2.97
N ALA A 172 -12.36 9.67 3.68
CA ALA A 172 -11.00 9.68 3.11
C ALA A 172 -9.94 9.18 4.09
N LYS A 173 -8.65 9.24 3.71
CA LYS A 173 -7.49 9.06 4.60
C LYS A 173 -7.73 9.72 5.97
N SER A 174 -7.28 9.05 7.03
CA SER A 174 -7.45 9.49 8.44
C SER A 174 -8.89 9.50 8.97
N THR A 175 -9.83 8.85 8.28
CA THR A 175 -11.22 8.70 8.75
C THR A 175 -11.59 7.22 8.90
N ILE A 176 -12.47 6.88 9.84
CA ILE A 176 -13.00 5.52 10.03
C ILE A 176 -14.23 5.23 9.17
N TRP A 177 -14.58 6.14 8.24
CA TRP A 177 -15.58 5.86 7.21
C TRP A 177 -15.05 4.83 6.20
N GLU A 178 -15.94 4.25 5.39
CA GLU A 178 -15.54 3.26 4.38
C GLU A 178 -14.46 3.80 3.42
N GLY A 179 -14.54 5.07 3.02
CA GLY A 179 -13.55 5.70 2.15
C GLY A 179 -12.19 5.95 2.79
N GLY A 180 -12.04 5.76 4.11
CA GLY A 180 -10.74 5.75 4.78
C GLY A 180 -10.19 4.35 5.06
N THR A 181 -11.07 3.36 5.20
CA THR A 181 -10.69 2.01 5.68
C THR A 181 -10.91 0.87 4.67
N ARG A 182 -11.71 1.09 3.63
CA ARG A 182 -12.00 0.08 2.60
C ARG A 182 -11.23 0.41 1.33
N VAL A 183 -10.23 -0.41 1.05
CA VAL A 183 -9.24 -0.19 -0.01
C VAL A 183 -9.36 -1.19 -1.16
N PRO A 184 -8.86 -0.86 -2.35
CA PRO A 184 -8.63 -1.86 -3.40
C PRO A 184 -7.67 -2.94 -2.90
N ALA A 185 -8.01 -4.20 -3.15
CA ALA A 185 -7.14 -5.33 -2.92
C ALA A 185 -7.43 -6.45 -3.90
N PHE A 186 -6.40 -7.21 -4.29
CA PHE A 186 -6.56 -8.43 -5.07
C PHE A 186 -5.48 -9.45 -4.75
N VAL A 187 -5.80 -10.72 -5.02
CA VAL A 187 -4.84 -11.83 -5.01
C VAL A 187 -4.76 -12.38 -6.42
N HIS A 188 -3.54 -12.66 -6.87
CA HIS A 188 -3.29 -13.18 -8.20
C HIS A 188 -2.24 -14.30 -8.15
N GLY A 189 -2.47 -15.39 -8.87
CA GLY A 189 -1.50 -16.47 -9.00
C GLY A 189 -2.14 -17.77 -9.47
N LYS A 190 -1.32 -18.73 -9.88
CA LYS A 190 -1.78 -20.03 -10.40
C LYS A 190 -2.44 -20.93 -9.34
N PHE A 191 -2.25 -20.62 -8.07
CA PHE A 191 -2.76 -21.39 -6.93
C PHE A 191 -4.23 -21.12 -6.58
N LEU A 192 -4.86 -20.16 -7.27
CA LEU A 192 -6.29 -19.89 -7.13
C LEU A 192 -7.09 -20.89 -7.97
N GLU A 193 -8.16 -21.47 -7.43
CA GLU A 193 -9.02 -22.42 -8.17
C GLU A 193 -9.89 -21.71 -9.21
N THR A 194 -10.29 -20.46 -8.91
CA THR A 194 -11.11 -19.63 -9.78
C THR A 194 -10.47 -18.25 -9.94
N THR A 195 -10.45 -17.73 -11.17
CA THR A 195 -9.86 -16.42 -11.50
C THR A 195 -10.89 -15.53 -12.21
N GLY A 196 -10.65 -14.22 -12.23
CA GLY A 196 -11.56 -13.26 -12.87
C GLY A 196 -12.87 -13.04 -12.08
N VAL A 197 -12.85 -13.29 -10.77
CA VAL A 197 -14.00 -13.21 -9.88
C VAL A 197 -13.81 -12.15 -8.81
N ARG A 198 -14.93 -11.64 -8.31
CA ARG A 198 -14.97 -10.82 -7.10
C ARG A 198 -15.27 -11.72 -5.90
N TYR A 199 -14.51 -11.55 -4.82
CA TYR A 199 -14.77 -12.18 -3.54
C TYR A 199 -15.36 -11.16 -2.56
N ASP A 200 -16.54 -11.44 -2.02
CA ASP A 200 -17.28 -10.52 -1.13
C ASP A 200 -17.11 -10.85 0.36
N GLY A 201 -16.32 -11.88 0.70
CA GLY A 201 -16.07 -12.23 2.09
C GLY A 201 -15.25 -11.16 2.81
N LEU A 202 -15.53 -10.99 4.10
CA LEU A 202 -14.89 -9.98 4.94
C LEU A 202 -13.41 -10.33 5.20
N ILE A 203 -12.48 -9.44 4.84
CA ILE A 203 -11.04 -9.59 5.10
C ILE A 203 -10.53 -8.29 5.73
N HIS A 204 -9.62 -8.41 6.71
CA HIS A 204 -8.95 -7.28 7.35
C HIS A 204 -7.44 -7.30 7.12
N ALA A 205 -6.75 -6.16 7.25
CA ALA A 205 -5.31 -6.08 7.01
C ALA A 205 -4.49 -7.04 7.91
N VAL A 206 -4.96 -7.27 9.15
CA VAL A 206 -4.34 -8.22 10.10
C VAL A 206 -4.43 -9.68 9.65
N ASP A 207 -5.34 -10.00 8.71
CA ASP A 207 -5.47 -11.35 8.16
C ASP A 207 -4.35 -11.69 7.17
N TRP A 208 -3.63 -10.69 6.63
CA TRP A 208 -2.63 -10.94 5.60
C TRP A 208 -1.47 -11.80 6.10
N SER A 209 -0.93 -11.55 7.29
CA SER A 209 0.18 -12.33 7.84
C SER A 209 -0.13 -13.83 7.97
N PRO A 210 -1.22 -14.25 8.66
CA PRO A 210 -1.58 -15.67 8.71
C PRO A 210 -2.01 -16.23 7.34
N THR A 211 -2.64 -15.42 6.47
CA THR A 211 -3.03 -15.84 5.12
C THR A 211 -1.83 -16.14 4.23
N ILE A 212 -0.82 -15.27 4.23
CA ILE A 212 0.42 -15.44 3.47
C ILE A 212 1.20 -16.64 4.02
N ALA A 213 1.27 -16.80 5.34
CA ALA A 213 1.91 -17.96 5.96
C ALA A 213 1.22 -19.28 5.52
N GLU A 214 -0.12 -19.34 5.55
CA GLU A 214 -0.85 -20.53 5.08
C GLU A 214 -0.62 -20.79 3.58
N ALA A 215 -0.67 -19.75 2.75
CA ALA A 215 -0.41 -19.85 1.32
C ALA A 215 1.01 -20.37 1.01
N ALA A 216 1.99 -19.93 1.81
CA ALA A 216 3.38 -20.40 1.77
C ALA A 216 3.61 -21.76 2.45
N LYS A 217 2.56 -22.37 3.02
CA LYS A 217 2.63 -23.63 3.80
C LYS A 217 3.60 -23.54 4.98
N ILE A 218 3.67 -22.37 5.60
CA ILE A 218 4.49 -22.07 6.77
C ILE A 218 3.61 -22.05 8.03
N PRO A 219 4.06 -22.64 9.15
CA PRO A 219 3.38 -22.47 10.43
C PRO A 219 3.33 -20.98 10.83
N TYR A 220 2.13 -20.48 11.11
CA TYR A 220 1.93 -19.17 11.71
C TYR A 220 1.88 -19.31 13.24
N ILE A 221 2.84 -18.70 13.94
CA ILE A 221 2.97 -18.80 15.39
C ILE A 221 3.00 -17.38 15.96
N ASP A 222 1.82 -16.88 16.27
CA ASP A 222 1.61 -15.61 16.94
C ASP A 222 0.30 -15.69 17.73
N PRO A 223 0.35 -16.11 19.01
CA PRO A 223 -0.85 -16.31 19.82
C PRO A 223 -1.59 -15.00 20.14
N ASP A 224 -0.91 -13.87 19.99
CA ASP A 224 -1.45 -12.53 20.27
C ASP A 224 -2.00 -11.85 19.00
N SER A 225 -1.96 -12.53 17.85
CA SER A 225 -2.47 -12.00 16.59
C SER A 225 -4.00 -11.98 16.54
N ASP A 226 -4.56 -10.83 16.13
CA ASP A 226 -5.98 -10.70 15.78
C ASP A 226 -6.32 -11.27 14.39
N GLY A 227 -5.30 -11.74 13.66
CA GLY A 227 -5.41 -12.25 12.30
C GLY A 227 -5.96 -13.67 12.21
N VAL A 228 -6.84 -13.90 11.24
CA VAL A 228 -7.28 -15.25 10.86
C VAL A 228 -6.96 -15.49 9.40
N SER A 229 -6.36 -16.64 9.08
CA SER A 229 -6.03 -16.94 7.69
C SER A 229 -7.30 -17.12 6.85
N GLN A 230 -7.39 -16.34 5.78
CA GLN A 230 -8.47 -16.38 4.79
C GLN A 230 -8.11 -17.22 3.56
N TRP A 231 -6.94 -17.88 3.55
CA TRP A 231 -6.41 -18.54 2.34
C TRP A 231 -7.39 -19.56 1.74
N GLN A 232 -7.95 -20.45 2.57
CA GLN A 232 -8.97 -21.41 2.11
C GLN A 232 -10.22 -20.73 1.55
N SER A 233 -10.69 -19.67 2.20
CA SER A 233 -11.85 -18.91 1.75
C SER A 233 -11.60 -18.22 0.41
N ILE A 234 -10.38 -17.71 0.20
CA ILE A 234 -9.96 -17.08 -1.06
C ILE A 234 -9.89 -18.11 -2.19
N ILE A 235 -9.23 -19.26 -2.00
CA ILE A 235 -9.03 -20.22 -3.10
C ILE A 235 -10.32 -20.94 -3.49
N SER A 236 -11.20 -21.24 -2.53
CA SER A 236 -12.43 -22.01 -2.75
C SER A 236 -13.68 -21.14 -2.92
N LEU A 237 -13.54 -19.81 -2.78
CA LEU A 237 -14.66 -18.86 -2.71
C LEU A 237 -15.71 -19.22 -1.65
N SER A 238 -15.29 -19.88 -0.57
CA SER A 238 -16.15 -20.19 0.57
C SER A 238 -16.31 -18.97 1.49
N SER A 239 -17.20 -19.06 2.48
CA SER A 239 -17.43 -17.94 3.41
C SER A 239 -16.13 -17.53 4.12
N SER A 240 -15.98 -16.23 4.37
CA SER A 240 -14.89 -15.71 5.18
C SER A 240 -14.92 -16.37 6.56
N LYS A 241 -13.74 -16.65 7.13
CA LYS A 241 -13.61 -17.08 8.52
C LYS A 241 -13.86 -15.94 9.52
N ARG A 242 -14.07 -14.72 9.03
CA ARG A 242 -14.29 -13.51 9.81
C ARG A 242 -15.74 -13.03 9.67
N SER A 243 -16.38 -12.78 10.80
CA SER A 243 -17.68 -12.10 10.90
C SER A 243 -17.58 -10.73 11.56
N GLU A 244 -16.43 -10.39 12.15
CA GLU A 244 -16.23 -9.18 12.95
C GLU A 244 -14.86 -8.52 12.69
N ILE A 245 -14.83 -7.18 12.69
CA ILE A 245 -13.61 -6.34 12.63
C ILE A 245 -13.75 -5.20 13.62
N VAL A 246 -12.77 -5.03 14.51
CA VAL A 246 -12.53 -3.74 15.18
C VAL A 246 -11.57 -2.93 14.31
N TYR A 247 -12.00 -1.75 13.85
CA TYR A 247 -11.18 -0.91 12.97
C TYR A 247 -10.11 -0.15 13.76
N ASN A 248 -10.55 0.52 14.83
CA ASN A 248 -9.69 1.27 15.74
C ASN A 248 -10.49 1.61 17.01
N LEU A 249 -9.77 1.80 18.12
CA LEU A 249 -10.29 2.34 19.37
C LEU A 249 -9.33 3.44 19.82
N ASP A 250 -9.69 4.69 19.55
CA ASP A 250 -8.86 5.85 19.83
C ASP A 250 -9.60 6.83 20.72
N ASN A 251 -9.08 7.07 21.92
CA ASN A 251 -9.67 7.98 22.90
C ASN A 251 -9.01 9.38 22.88
N GLU A 252 -7.95 9.60 22.09
CA GLU A 252 -7.02 10.72 22.30
C GLU A 252 -6.71 11.56 21.05
N THR A 253 -6.72 11.00 19.84
CA THR A 253 -6.11 11.68 18.67
C THR A 253 -6.93 12.83 18.09
N THR A 254 -8.18 13.02 18.52
CA THR A 254 -8.95 14.22 18.18
C THR A 254 -9.37 14.90 19.47
N GLY A 255 -9.02 16.18 19.64
CA GLY A 255 -9.51 17.04 20.74
C GLY A 255 -11.04 17.23 20.77
N LEU A 256 -11.79 16.34 20.13
CA LEU A 256 -13.24 16.30 19.97
C LEU A 256 -13.84 14.93 20.35
N SER A 257 -13.19 14.15 21.23
CA SER A 257 -13.71 12.92 21.89
C SER A 257 -13.29 11.56 21.30
N GLY A 258 -12.21 11.50 20.52
CA GLY A 258 -11.73 10.23 19.96
C GLY A 258 -12.69 9.61 18.93
N HIS A 259 -12.38 8.41 18.46
CA HIS A 259 -13.25 7.64 17.58
C HIS A 259 -13.08 6.13 17.75
N ALA A 260 -14.16 5.40 17.47
CA ALA A 260 -14.15 3.94 17.46
C ALA A 260 -15.04 3.41 16.35
N ALA A 261 -14.66 2.28 15.75
CA ALA A 261 -15.51 1.57 14.81
C ALA A 261 -15.37 0.06 14.95
N ILE A 262 -16.51 -0.63 14.83
CA ILE A 262 -16.58 -2.09 14.74
C ILE A 262 -17.57 -2.46 13.64
N ARG A 263 -17.26 -3.53 12.90
CA ARG A 263 -18.18 -4.17 11.96
C ARG A 263 -18.52 -5.57 12.44
N VAL A 264 -19.81 -5.90 12.42
CA VAL A 264 -20.34 -7.24 12.71
C VAL A 264 -21.31 -7.60 11.59
N GLY A 265 -20.91 -8.56 10.73
CA GLY A 265 -21.63 -8.89 9.50
C GLY A 265 -21.83 -7.67 8.60
N ASP A 266 -23.08 -7.37 8.29
CA ASP A 266 -23.47 -6.26 7.42
C ASP A 266 -23.52 -4.89 8.13
N TYR A 267 -23.40 -4.88 9.46
CA TYR A 267 -23.53 -3.66 10.26
C TYR A 267 -22.17 -3.11 10.63
N LYS A 268 -22.01 -1.78 10.52
CA LYS A 268 -20.85 -1.04 11.04
C LYS A 268 -21.34 -0.03 12.07
N LEU A 269 -20.87 -0.15 13.31
CA LEU A 269 -21.07 0.86 14.35
C LEU A 269 -19.89 1.83 14.34
N VAL A 270 -20.20 3.11 14.41
CA VAL A 270 -19.23 4.21 14.43
C VAL A 270 -19.57 5.11 15.63
N LEU A 271 -18.59 5.37 16.49
CA LEU A 271 -18.71 6.22 17.68
C LEU A 271 -17.69 7.37 17.64
N GLY A 272 -18.01 8.46 18.32
CA GLY A 272 -17.14 9.63 18.41
C GLY A 272 -17.12 10.45 17.11
N VAL A 273 -15.98 11.09 16.84
CA VAL A 273 -15.77 11.92 15.63
C VAL A 273 -15.03 11.11 14.57
N PRO A 274 -15.71 10.60 13.52
CA PRO A 274 -15.14 9.61 12.62
C PRO A 274 -14.00 10.11 11.72
N GLY A 275 -13.65 11.40 11.82
CA GLY A 275 -12.70 12.11 10.97
C GLY A 275 -13.33 13.35 10.33
N ALA A 276 -12.52 14.37 10.07
CA ALA A 276 -12.98 15.66 9.53
C ALA A 276 -13.57 15.54 8.11
N LEU A 277 -12.98 14.66 7.28
CA LEU A 277 -13.45 14.41 5.92
C LEU A 277 -14.61 13.40 5.94
N ASN A 278 -15.84 13.89 6.06
CA ASN A 278 -17.04 13.06 6.26
C ASN A 278 -18.02 13.08 5.07
N GLY A 279 -17.60 13.57 3.91
CA GLY A 279 -18.43 13.69 2.70
C GLY A 279 -18.35 12.51 1.74
N TRP A 280 -19.08 12.61 0.64
CA TRP A 280 -18.92 11.79 -0.56
C TRP A 280 -18.32 12.65 -1.66
N TYR A 281 -17.04 12.45 -1.93
CA TYR A 281 -16.28 13.29 -2.84
C TYR A 281 -16.30 12.68 -4.24
N LYS A 282 -17.11 13.25 -5.14
CA LYS A 282 -17.23 12.77 -6.52
C LYS A 282 -15.90 12.86 -7.27
N PRO A 283 -15.68 12.03 -8.32
CA PRO A 283 -14.51 12.15 -9.18
C PRO A 283 -14.34 13.55 -9.75
N ASP A 284 -13.08 13.89 -10.05
CA ASP A 284 -12.65 15.24 -10.41
C ASP A 284 -13.12 15.72 -11.81
N GLU A 285 -14.02 14.98 -12.48
CA GLU A 285 -14.42 15.23 -13.87
C GLU A 285 -15.17 16.56 -14.06
N ASP A 286 -15.80 17.06 -12.98
CA ASP A 286 -16.56 18.30 -12.95
C ASP A 286 -15.73 19.53 -12.56
N TYR A 287 -14.48 19.36 -12.11
CA TYR A 287 -13.66 20.44 -11.56
C TYR A 287 -12.74 21.07 -12.62
N THR A 288 -12.25 22.27 -12.31
CA THR A 288 -11.39 23.12 -13.15
C THR A 288 -10.08 23.45 -12.44
N GLU A 289 -9.07 23.97 -13.14
CA GLU A 289 -7.81 24.40 -12.51
C GLU A 289 -8.01 25.41 -11.37
N ALA A 290 -9.10 26.20 -11.39
CA ALA A 290 -9.42 27.13 -10.30
C ALA A 290 -9.81 26.43 -8.99
N ASP A 291 -10.17 25.15 -9.04
CA ASP A 291 -10.58 24.35 -7.88
C ASP A 291 -9.38 23.72 -7.15
N ASP A 292 -8.18 23.72 -7.75
CA ASP A 292 -6.95 23.19 -7.12
C ASP A 292 -6.61 23.95 -5.82
N ASP A 293 -6.92 25.26 -5.73
CA ASP A 293 -6.71 26.09 -4.54
C ASP A 293 -7.68 25.74 -3.38
N TYR A 294 -8.83 25.13 -3.67
CA TYR A 294 -9.82 24.75 -2.66
C TYR A 294 -9.42 23.48 -1.90
N VAL A 295 -8.64 22.62 -2.56
CA VAL A 295 -8.23 21.31 -2.04
C VAL A 295 -7.04 21.43 -1.07
N GLY A 296 -6.20 22.48 -1.21
CA GLY A 296 -5.02 22.73 -0.38
C GLY A 296 -5.24 23.54 0.92
N ASN A 297 -6.47 23.98 1.22
CA ASN A 297 -6.77 24.84 2.37
C ASN A 297 -7.39 24.10 3.59
N TRP A 298 -7.18 22.78 3.70
CA TRP A 298 -7.74 21.94 4.78
C TRP A 298 -6.69 21.50 5.80
#